data_AF-A0A378VL05-F1
#
_entry.id   AF-A0A378VL05-F1
#
_cell.length_a   1.000
_cell.length_b   1.000
_cell.length_c   1.000
_cell.angle_alpha   90.00
_cell.angle_beta   90.00
_cell.angle_gamma   90.00
#
_symmetry.space_group_name_H-M   'P 1'
#
loop_
_entity.id
_entity.type
_entity.pdbx_description
1 polymer ?
#
loop_
_entity_poly.entity_id
_entity_poly.type
_entity_poly.pdbx_seq_one_letter_code
_entity_poly.pdbx_strand_id
1 'polypeptide(L)'
;MKYYRRVWFATISCLLLSAVFIAPYLTAFHEQEKTFEYAELTVTAPNRSGRAIKLDAEGRQYRLSCYGFDDLCVQGNIGRTIRAEQLRTVLSENVGKGFLNGVLLEYRNSGGIHTNKDFSFPEDRLIEVLAQPAVFSLKPGILLLLAAIFLRLKRK
;
A
#
# COMPACT_ATOMS: atom_id res chain seq x y z
N MET A 1 -0.82 38.57 7.24
CA MET A 1 0.19 37.68 7.88
C MET A 1 -0.35 36.34 8.36
N LYS A 2 -1.48 36.28 9.09
CA LYS A 2 -2.00 35.04 9.69
C LYS A 2 -2.31 33.92 8.68
N TYR A 3 -2.89 34.24 7.52
CA TYR A 3 -3.26 33.24 6.51
C TYR A 3 -2.05 32.54 5.86
N TYR A 4 -1.04 33.30 5.44
CA TYR A 4 0.20 32.78 4.85
C TYR A 4 0.91 31.77 5.78
N ARG A 5 1.01 32.09 7.08
CA ARG A 5 1.65 31.22 8.08
C ARG A 5 0.87 29.92 8.30
N ARG A 6 -0.48 29.98 8.25
CA ARG A 6 -1.34 28.79 8.37
C ARG A 6 -1.23 27.89 7.14
N VAL A 7 -1.22 28.45 5.93
CA VAL A 7 -1.07 27.68 4.69
C VAL A 7 0.29 26.97 4.67
N TRP A 8 1.38 27.67 5.00
CA TRP A 8 2.71 27.06 5.09
C TRP A 8 2.80 25.93 6.12
N PHE A 9 2.21 26.13 7.30
CA PHE A 9 2.18 25.08 8.32
C PHE A 9 1.41 23.84 7.84
N ALA A 10 0.27 24.03 7.17
CA ALA A 10 -0.51 22.94 6.59
C ALA A 10 0.26 22.22 5.46
N THR A 11 0.93 22.97 4.57
CA THR A 11 1.79 22.41 3.53
C THR A 11 2.88 21.51 4.11
N ILE A 12 3.64 22.03 5.09
CA ILE A 12 4.73 21.27 5.73
C ILE A 12 4.18 20.02 6.41
N SER A 13 3.05 20.15 7.12
CA SER A 13 2.43 19.00 7.80
C SER A 13 2.02 17.91 6.82
N CYS A 14 1.40 18.27 5.68
CA CYS A 14 1.04 17.31 4.62
C CYS A 14 2.27 16.63 3.99
N LEU A 15 3.33 17.41 3.70
CA LEU A 15 4.56 16.86 3.11
C LEU A 15 5.30 15.93 4.09
N LEU A 16 5.36 16.29 5.37
CA LEU A 16 5.93 15.43 6.42
C LEU A 16 5.13 14.14 6.57
N LEU A 17 3.79 14.23 6.57
CA LEU A 17 2.93 13.04 6.64
C LEU A 17 3.18 12.12 5.44
N SER A 18 3.27 12.68 4.23
CA SER A 18 3.61 11.92 3.03
C SER A 18 4.98 11.25 3.13
N ALA A 19 5.98 11.96 3.66
CA ALA A 19 7.31 11.40 3.84
C ALA A 19 7.30 10.20 4.81
N VAL A 20 6.51 10.26 5.90
CA VAL A 20 6.36 9.13 6.84
C VAL A 20 5.76 7.90 6.15
N PHE A 21 4.81 8.08 5.24
CA PHE A 21 4.20 6.96 4.50
C PHE A 21 5.09 6.40 3.39
N ILE A 22 5.99 7.20 2.81
CA ILE A 22 6.88 6.78 1.71
C ILE A 22 8.23 6.26 2.24
N ALA A 23 8.71 6.76 3.38
CA ALA A 23 10.01 6.42 3.94
C ALA A 23 10.27 4.91 4.09
N PRO A 24 9.31 4.06 4.52
CA PRO A 24 9.52 2.61 4.58
C PRO A 24 9.85 1.96 3.23
N TYR A 25 9.51 2.62 2.13
CA TYR A 25 9.69 2.11 0.77
C TYR A 25 10.86 2.78 0.01
N LEU A 26 11.57 3.76 0.60
CA LEU A 26 12.65 4.47 -0.10
C LEU A 26 14.04 3.85 0.08
N THR A 27 14.29 3.18 1.22
CA THR A 27 15.67 2.85 1.62
C THR A 27 16.03 1.37 1.51
N ALA A 28 15.07 0.47 1.24
CA ALA A 28 15.33 -0.98 1.20
C ALA A 28 14.34 -1.76 0.31
N PHE A 29 13.74 -1.11 -0.68
CA PHE A 29 12.69 -1.72 -1.49
C PHE A 29 13.29 -2.65 -2.55
N HIS A 30 13.32 -3.94 -2.20
CA HIS A 30 13.61 -5.00 -3.14
C HIS A 30 12.32 -5.74 -3.42
N GLU A 31 11.86 -5.69 -4.67
CA GLU A 31 10.68 -6.41 -5.12
C GLU A 31 11.12 -7.78 -5.61
N GLN A 32 10.55 -8.85 -5.05
CA GLN A 32 10.84 -10.20 -5.48
C GLN A 32 9.54 -10.98 -5.64
N GLU A 33 9.38 -11.62 -6.79
CA GLU A 33 8.33 -12.62 -6.96
C GLU A 33 8.67 -13.86 -6.14
N LYS A 34 7.72 -14.32 -5.34
CA LYS A 34 7.82 -15.52 -4.53
C LYS A 34 6.60 -16.40 -4.76
N THR A 35 6.86 -17.69 -4.92
CA THR A 35 5.85 -18.73 -5.05
C THR A 35 5.83 -19.56 -3.78
N PHE A 36 4.64 -19.83 -3.27
CA PHE A 36 4.40 -20.69 -2.12
C PHE A 36 3.53 -21.85 -2.56
N GLU A 37 3.97 -23.08 -2.29
CA GLU A 37 3.17 -24.28 -2.56
C GLU A 37 1.86 -24.27 -1.77
N TYR A 38 1.92 -23.85 -0.51
CA TYR A 38 0.77 -23.73 0.38
C TYR A 38 0.84 -22.45 1.20
N ALA A 39 -0.30 -21.77 1.30
CA ALA A 39 -0.43 -20.60 2.16
C ALA A 39 -1.87 -20.40 2.63
N GLU A 40 -2.02 -19.70 3.74
CA GLU A 40 -3.31 -19.24 4.23
C GLU A 40 -3.46 -17.73 4.01
N LEU A 41 -4.52 -17.35 3.32
CA LEU A 41 -4.90 -15.98 3.07
C LEU A 41 -6.03 -15.59 4.01
N THR A 42 -5.86 -14.55 4.82
CA THR A 42 -6.91 -14.03 5.69
C THR A 42 -7.09 -12.54 5.46
N VAL A 43 -8.31 -12.11 5.12
CA VAL A 43 -8.59 -10.68 4.95
C VAL A 43 -8.67 -10.02 6.32
N THR A 44 -7.89 -8.97 6.53
CA THR A 44 -7.82 -8.21 7.77
C THR A 44 -8.21 -6.76 7.53
N ALA A 45 -8.87 -6.16 8.51
CA ALA A 45 -9.23 -4.74 8.48
C ALA A 45 -8.85 -4.11 9.83
N PRO A 46 -7.55 -3.88 10.10
CA PRO A 46 -7.19 -3.14 11.30
C PRO A 46 -7.73 -1.71 11.21
N ASN A 47 -8.27 -1.24 12.33
CA ASN A 47 -9.00 0.02 12.47
C ASN A 47 -8.34 1.30 11.90
N ARG A 48 -7.05 1.27 11.50
CA ARG A 48 -6.28 2.47 11.12
C ARG A 48 -5.55 2.41 9.78
N SER A 49 -5.47 1.26 9.10
CA SER A 49 -4.56 1.09 7.94
C SER A 49 -5.21 0.42 6.72
N GLY A 50 -6.53 0.55 6.60
CA GLY A 50 -7.29 -0.05 5.50
C GLY A 50 -7.35 -1.58 5.58
N ARG A 51 -8.06 -2.18 4.61
CA ARG A 51 -8.13 -3.63 4.46
C ARG A 51 -6.84 -4.14 3.82
N ALA A 52 -6.40 -5.32 4.23
CA ALA A 52 -5.20 -5.96 3.74
C ALA A 52 -5.36 -7.49 3.79
N ILE A 53 -4.61 -8.19 2.96
CA ILE A 53 -4.59 -9.65 2.96
C ILE A 53 -3.41 -10.09 3.83
N LYS A 54 -3.68 -10.76 4.94
CA LYS A 54 -2.66 -11.46 5.72
C LYS A 54 -2.33 -12.77 5.00
N LEU A 55 -1.06 -12.96 4.66
CA LEU A 55 -0.54 -14.18 4.06
C LEU A 55 0.32 -14.90 5.11
N ASP A 56 -0.12 -16.09 5.53
CA ASP A 56 0.65 -17.01 6.38
C ASP A 56 1.23 -18.12 5.49
N ALA A 57 2.56 -18.15 5.33
CA ALA A 57 3.26 -19.15 4.52
C ALA A 57 4.65 -19.44 5.09
N GLU A 58 5.06 -20.72 5.11
CA GLU A 58 6.40 -21.15 5.56
C GLU A 58 6.78 -20.65 6.97
N GLY A 59 5.80 -20.52 7.88
CA GLY A 59 6.02 -20.00 9.23
C GLY A 59 6.29 -18.48 9.28
N ARG A 60 6.10 -17.75 8.17
CA ARG A 60 6.21 -16.30 8.08
C ARG A 60 4.86 -15.65 7.80
N GLN A 61 4.72 -14.41 8.26
CA GLN A 61 3.53 -13.59 8.07
C GLN A 61 3.85 -12.37 7.21
N TYR A 62 3.08 -12.20 6.15
CA TYR A 62 3.15 -11.04 5.27
C TYR A 62 1.81 -10.33 5.25
N ARG A 63 1.84 -9.04 4.93
CA ARG A 63 0.66 -8.19 4.85
C ARG A 63 0.58 -7.61 3.46
N LEU A 64 -0.30 -8.13 2.62
CA LEU A 64 -0.40 -7.75 1.22
C LEU A 64 -1.49 -6.70 0.99
N SER A 65 -1.27 -5.87 -0.04
CA SER A 65 -2.29 -4.97 -0.58
C SER A 65 -3.45 -5.78 -1.16
N CYS A 66 -4.65 -5.19 -1.12
CA CYS A 66 -5.85 -5.71 -1.78
C CYS A 66 -5.91 -5.39 -3.28
N TYR A 67 -4.93 -4.65 -3.79
CA TYR A 67 -4.89 -4.18 -5.17
C TYR A 67 -5.00 -5.36 -6.16
N GLY A 68 -6.00 -5.31 -7.04
CA GLY A 68 -6.32 -6.38 -8.00
C GLY A 68 -7.08 -7.57 -7.43
N PHE A 69 -7.44 -7.52 -6.15
CA PHE A 69 -8.27 -8.50 -5.44
C PHE A 69 -9.29 -7.79 -4.54
N ASP A 70 -9.87 -6.67 -5.00
CA ASP A 70 -10.81 -5.88 -4.22
C ASP A 70 -12.06 -6.68 -3.80
N ASP A 71 -12.51 -7.58 -4.66
CA ASP A 71 -13.61 -8.52 -4.39
C ASP A 71 -13.30 -9.48 -3.23
N LEU A 72 -12.02 -9.86 -3.09
CA LEU A 72 -11.58 -10.64 -1.93
C LEU A 72 -11.67 -9.80 -0.67
N CYS A 73 -11.27 -8.53 -0.75
CA CYS A 73 -11.21 -7.58 0.35
C CYS A 73 -12.53 -6.87 0.68
N VAL A 74 -13.69 -7.41 0.30
CA VAL A 74 -14.99 -6.89 0.73
C VAL A 74 -15.25 -7.13 2.22
N GLN A 75 -16.15 -6.33 2.81
CA GLN A 75 -16.44 -6.39 4.25
C GLN A 75 -16.92 -7.78 4.70
N GLY A 76 -17.68 -8.47 3.86
CA GLY A 76 -18.19 -9.82 4.14
C GLY A 76 -17.11 -10.90 4.23
N ASN A 77 -15.89 -10.65 3.75
CA ASN A 77 -14.78 -11.59 3.79
C ASN A 77 -13.77 -11.30 4.92
N ILE A 78 -13.98 -10.27 5.73
CA ILE A 78 -13.06 -9.94 6.84
C ILE A 78 -13.04 -11.10 7.84
N GLY A 79 -11.84 -11.55 8.20
CA GLY A 79 -11.62 -12.68 9.10
C GLY A 79 -11.79 -14.05 8.44
N ARG A 80 -12.18 -14.10 7.16
CA ARG A 80 -12.27 -15.35 6.41
C ARG A 80 -10.87 -15.80 6.01
N THR A 81 -10.55 -17.05 6.35
CA THR A 81 -9.31 -17.72 5.92
C THR A 81 -9.58 -18.56 4.68
N ILE A 82 -8.71 -18.43 3.68
CA ILE A 82 -8.73 -19.18 2.43
C ILE A 82 -7.42 -19.94 2.35
N ARG A 83 -7.52 -21.25 2.16
CA ARG A 83 -6.35 -22.08 1.85
C ARG A 83 -6.04 -21.94 0.37
N ALA A 84 -4.82 -21.50 0.10
CA ALA A 84 -4.31 -21.29 -1.23
C ALA A 84 -3.20 -22.30 -1.52
N GLU A 85 -3.23 -22.83 -2.74
CA GLU A 85 -2.20 -23.67 -3.33
C GLU A 85 -1.53 -22.89 -4.46
N GLN A 86 -0.24 -23.15 -4.70
CA GLN A 86 0.53 -22.53 -5.78
C GLN A 86 0.38 -21.00 -5.83
N LEU A 87 0.50 -20.36 -4.67
CA LEU A 87 0.30 -18.93 -4.52
C LEU A 87 1.52 -18.17 -5.03
N ARG A 88 1.30 -17.20 -5.92
CA ARG A 88 2.33 -16.27 -6.41
C ARG A 88 2.08 -14.88 -5.87
N THR A 89 3.13 -14.21 -5.42
CA THR A 89 3.07 -12.85 -4.88
C THR A 89 4.36 -12.11 -5.17
N VAL A 90 4.29 -10.78 -5.27
CA VAL A 90 5.48 -9.93 -5.22
C VAL A 90 5.59 -9.36 -3.82
N LEU A 91 6.75 -9.55 -3.20
CA LEU A 91 7.03 -9.11 -1.84
C LEU A 91 8.20 -8.13 -1.80
N SER A 92 8.19 -7.32 -0.76
CA SER A 92 9.35 -6.58 -0.28
C SER A 92 9.61 -6.92 1.18
N GLU A 93 10.68 -7.69 1.42
CA GLU A 93 10.97 -8.27 2.75
C GLU A 93 11.41 -7.25 3.80
N ASN A 94 11.87 -6.06 3.36
CA ASN A 94 12.47 -5.07 4.25
C ASN A 94 11.46 -4.02 4.78
N VAL A 95 10.17 -4.15 4.44
CA VAL A 95 9.17 -3.21 4.92
C VAL A 95 8.86 -3.51 6.39
N GLY A 96 8.92 -2.48 7.23
CA GLY A 96 8.75 -2.59 8.69
C GLY A 96 7.42 -3.23 9.12
N LYS A 97 7.39 -3.77 10.34
CA LYS A 97 6.18 -4.39 10.91
C LYS A 97 4.98 -3.43 10.87
N GLY A 98 3.86 -3.90 10.35
CA GLY A 98 2.58 -3.16 10.31
C GLY A 98 2.29 -2.45 8.99
N PHE A 99 3.25 -2.40 8.06
CA PHE A 99 3.06 -1.87 6.72
C PHE A 99 2.66 -2.98 5.73
N LEU A 100 2.24 -2.57 4.54
CA LEU A 100 2.02 -3.50 3.44
C LEU A 100 3.38 -3.90 2.86
N ASN A 101 3.55 -5.20 2.58
CA ASN A 101 4.80 -5.80 2.18
C ASN A 101 4.73 -6.39 0.77
N GLY A 102 3.59 -6.35 0.09
CA GLY A 102 3.46 -7.02 -1.20
C GLY A 102 2.08 -6.94 -1.83
N VAL A 103 1.96 -7.58 -2.99
CA VAL A 103 0.71 -7.76 -3.72
C VAL A 103 0.59 -9.21 -4.15
N LEU A 104 -0.65 -9.73 -4.16
CA LEU A 104 -0.94 -11.06 -4.65
C LEU A 104 -0.94 -11.04 -6.19
N LEU A 105 -0.30 -12.02 -6.83
CA LEU A 105 -0.34 -12.18 -8.29
C LEU A 105 -1.35 -13.25 -8.69
N GLU A 106 -1.30 -14.39 -8.02
CA GLU A 106 -2.15 -15.53 -8.34
C GLU A 106 -2.31 -16.41 -7.11
N TYR A 107 -3.46 -17.06 -6.98
CA TYR A 107 -3.61 -18.20 -6.09
C TYR A 107 -4.62 -19.20 -6.64
N ARG A 108 -4.42 -20.48 -6.32
CA ARG A 108 -5.39 -21.54 -6.60
C ARG A 108 -6.09 -21.94 -5.31
N ASN A 109 -7.39 -22.20 -5.41
CA ASN A 109 -8.14 -22.87 -4.36
C ASN A 109 -9.15 -23.85 -4.97
N SER A 110 -9.98 -24.47 -4.14
CA SER A 110 -11.03 -25.40 -4.59
C SER A 110 -12.04 -24.78 -5.57
N GLY A 111 -12.14 -23.45 -5.63
CA GLY A 111 -13.00 -22.71 -6.54
C GLY A 111 -12.36 -22.34 -7.88
N GLY A 112 -11.08 -22.67 -8.10
CA GLY A 112 -10.36 -22.38 -9.35
C GLY A 112 -9.10 -21.55 -9.15
N ILE A 113 -8.63 -20.96 -10.25
CA ILE A 113 -7.45 -20.10 -10.31
C ILE A 113 -7.92 -18.65 -10.30
N HIS A 114 -7.31 -17.84 -9.44
CA HIS A 114 -7.59 -16.42 -9.31
C HIS A 114 -6.33 -15.64 -9.59
N THR A 115 -6.37 -14.74 -10.58
CA THR A 115 -5.22 -13.96 -11.03
C THR A 115 -5.47 -12.47 -10.84
N ASN A 116 -4.41 -11.74 -10.52
CA ASN A 116 -4.40 -10.30 -10.48
C ASN A 116 -4.42 -9.77 -11.91
N LYS A 117 -5.45 -9.01 -12.27
CA LYS A 117 -5.57 -8.41 -13.61
C LYS A 117 -5.07 -6.97 -13.66
N ASP A 118 -4.90 -6.36 -12.49
CA ASP A 118 -4.59 -4.94 -12.33
C ASP A 118 -3.11 -4.69 -12.02
N PHE A 119 -2.35 -5.76 -11.73
CA PHE A 119 -0.93 -5.75 -11.46
C PHE A 119 -0.21 -6.91 -12.17
N SER A 120 0.81 -6.59 -12.94
CA SER A 120 1.69 -7.54 -13.63
C SER A 120 3.15 -7.26 -13.31
N PHE A 121 3.88 -8.26 -12.85
CA PHE A 121 5.32 -8.15 -12.58
C PHE A 121 6.10 -8.79 -13.73
N PRO A 122 7.17 -8.16 -14.26
CA PRO A 122 7.85 -6.96 -13.75
C PRO A 122 7.41 -5.63 -14.38
N GLU A 123 6.31 -5.57 -15.14
CA GLU A 123 5.88 -4.32 -15.80
C GLU A 123 5.49 -3.23 -14.79
N ASP A 124 4.74 -3.61 -13.76
CA ASP A 124 4.28 -2.73 -12.69
C ASP A 124 5.25 -2.75 -11.50
N ARG A 125 5.36 -1.59 -10.84
CA ARG A 125 6.23 -1.43 -9.66
C ARG A 125 5.40 -1.57 -8.40
N LEU A 126 5.78 -2.51 -7.53
CA LEU A 126 5.11 -2.72 -6.25
C LEU A 126 5.07 -1.43 -5.42
N ILE A 127 6.09 -0.57 -5.51
CA ILE A 127 6.14 0.69 -4.75
C ILE A 127 4.96 1.62 -5.10
N GLU A 128 4.49 1.60 -6.35
CA GLU A 128 3.37 2.45 -6.78
C GLU A 128 2.07 2.04 -6.11
N VAL A 129 1.89 0.73 -5.90
CA VAL A 129 0.75 0.18 -5.16
C VAL A 129 0.87 0.48 -3.67
N LEU A 130 2.04 0.22 -3.07
CA LEU A 130 2.23 0.34 -1.63
C LEU A 130 2.31 1.78 -1.12
N ALA A 131 2.71 2.73 -1.99
CA ALA A 131 2.77 4.15 -1.68
C ALA A 131 1.44 4.89 -1.94
N GLN A 132 0.38 4.23 -2.44
CA GLN A 132 -0.93 4.87 -2.64
C GLN A 132 -1.46 5.64 -1.41
N PRO A 133 -1.33 5.13 -0.16
CA PRO A 133 -1.74 5.89 1.03
C PRO A 133 -1.00 7.22 1.20
N ALA A 134 0.27 7.32 0.75
CA ALA A 134 1.03 8.56 0.82
C ALA A 134 0.49 9.64 -0.13
N VAL A 135 0.01 9.22 -1.31
CA VAL A 135 -0.55 10.11 -2.34
C VAL A 135 -1.71 10.94 -1.79
N PHE A 136 -2.51 10.39 -0.86
CA PHE A 136 -3.59 11.10 -0.20
C PHE A 136 -3.12 12.38 0.51
N SER A 137 -1.92 12.37 1.09
CA SER A 137 -1.34 13.52 1.78
C SER A 137 -0.44 14.38 0.89
N LEU A 138 0.18 13.79 -0.14
CA LEU A 138 1.05 14.49 -1.07
C LEU A 138 0.30 15.49 -1.95
N LYS A 139 -0.83 15.06 -2.56
CA LYS A 139 -1.66 15.89 -3.45
C LYS A 139 -2.12 17.21 -2.80
N PRO A 140 -2.76 17.20 -1.61
CA PRO A 140 -3.13 18.44 -0.93
C PRO A 140 -1.89 19.24 -0.49
N GLY A 141 -0.79 18.58 -0.09
CA GLY A 141 0.47 19.25 0.21
C GLY A 141 1.01 20.09 -0.95
N ILE A 142 1.03 19.53 -2.16
CA ILE A 142 1.46 20.23 -3.39
C ILE A 142 0.52 21.40 -3.71
N LEU A 143 -0.79 21.21 -3.64
CA LEU A 143 -1.77 22.29 -3.88
C LEU A 143 -1.59 23.46 -2.90
N LEU A 144 -1.40 23.15 -1.62
CA LEU A 144 -1.15 24.15 -0.60
C LEU A 144 0.21 24.84 -0.81
N LEU A 145 1.23 24.10 -1.27
CA LEU A 145 2.54 24.66 -1.61
C LEU A 145 2.42 25.69 -2.75
N LEU A 146 1.71 25.35 -3.83
CA LEU A 146 1.45 26.27 -4.94
C LEU A 146 0.71 27.53 -4.47
N ALA A 147 -0.32 27.37 -3.63
CA ALA A 147 -1.03 28.49 -3.04
C ALA A 147 -0.12 29.36 -2.15
N ALA A 148 0.78 28.73 -1.36
CA ALA A 148 1.73 29.42 -0.52
C ALA A 148 2.77 30.22 -1.34
N ILE A 149 3.24 29.67 -2.46
CA ILE A 149 4.16 30.34 -3.40
C ILE A 149 3.46 31.53 -4.04
N PHE A 150 2.24 31.36 -4.54
CA PHE A 150 1.46 32.45 -5.15
C PHE A 150 1.21 33.60 -4.16
N LEU A 151 0.82 33.28 -2.93
CA LEU A 151 0.64 34.28 -1.87
C LEU A 151 1.95 34.97 -1.48
N ARG A 152 3.11 34.34 -1.65
CA ARG A 152 4.42 34.96 -1.44
C ARG A 152 4.75 35.93 -2.58
N LEU A 153 4.47 35.55 -3.83
CA LEU A 153 4.72 36.37 -5.01
C LEU A 153 3.85 37.62 -5.03
N LYS A 154 2.55 37.53 -4.72
CA LYS A 154 1.63 38.68 -4.61
C LYS A 154 1.98 39.69 -3.50
N ARG A 155 2.90 39.32 -2.61
CA ARG A 155 3.28 40.08 -1.43
C ARG A 155 4.60 40.84 -1.63
N LYS A 156 5.34 40.51 -2.68
CA LYS A 156 6.38 41.36 -3.26
C LYS A 156 5.72 42.34 -4.22
#